data_AF-A0A4Q3UVB3-F1
#
_entry.id   AF-A0A4Q3UVB3-F1
#
_cell.length_a   1.000
_cell.length_b   1.000
_cell.length_c   1.000
_cell.angle_alpha   90.00
_cell.angle_beta   90.00
_cell.angle_gamma   90.00
#
_symmetry.space_group_name_H-M   'P 1'
#
loop_
_entity.id
_entity.type
_entity.pdbx_description
1 polymer ?
#
loop_
_entity_poly.entity_id
_entity_poly.type
_entity_poly.pdbx_seq_one_letter_code
_entity_poly.pdbx_strand_id
1 'polypeptide(L)'
;MRKIFFFAVIACALASCSMSKEARTYRSDIAGKWQLQTIVSEGINGSVKTVLFDEADFNCFIGSNWSFTNNNSLGSYTISASAGCNPLKRDFRWSIYEAKDEPKLLQFKRLDTKLKEIDANSSGFRFTIV
;
A
#
# COMPACT_ATOMS: atom_id res chain seq x y z
N MET A 1 13.70 32.27 -32.90
CA MET A 1 14.22 31.94 -31.54
C MET A 1 13.14 31.91 -30.46
N ARG A 2 12.18 32.86 -30.39
CA ARG A 2 11.08 32.87 -29.40
C ARG A 2 10.16 31.62 -29.41
N LYS A 3 9.93 31.03 -30.60
CA LYS A 3 9.11 29.82 -30.79
C LYS A 3 9.80 28.52 -30.32
N ILE A 4 11.14 28.46 -30.39
CA ILE A 4 11.93 27.30 -29.94
C ILE A 4 11.93 27.22 -28.42
N PHE A 5 12.01 28.37 -27.74
CA PHE A 5 11.91 28.45 -26.28
C PHE A 5 10.54 28.00 -25.77
N PHE A 6 9.46 28.35 -26.49
CA PHE A 6 8.10 27.89 -26.17
C PHE A 6 7.92 26.37 -26.34
N PHE A 7 8.50 25.77 -27.39
CA PHE A 7 8.46 24.31 -27.59
C PHE A 7 9.29 23.54 -26.55
N ALA A 8 10.43 24.09 -26.12
CA ALA A 8 11.27 23.47 -25.09
C ALA A 8 10.60 23.46 -23.71
N VAL A 9 9.88 24.54 -23.33
CA VAL A 9 9.16 24.63 -22.05
C VAL A 9 7.99 23.65 -22.00
N ILE A 10 7.26 23.45 -23.10
CA ILE A 10 6.16 22.46 -23.20
C ILE A 10 6.69 21.02 -23.11
N ALA A 11 7.84 20.73 -23.72
CA ALA A 11 8.46 19.41 -23.65
C ALA A 11 8.92 19.05 -22.22
N CYS A 12 9.49 20.01 -21.48
CA CYS A 12 9.85 19.80 -20.07
C CYS A 12 8.63 19.66 -19.15
N ALA A 13 7.50 20.31 -19.46
CA ALA A 13 6.27 20.20 -18.67
C ALA A 13 5.66 18.79 -18.72
N LEU A 14 5.84 18.05 -19.83
CA LEU A 14 5.32 16.68 -20.01
C LEU A 14 6.18 15.61 -19.32
N ALA A 15 7.40 15.93 -18.90
CA ALA A 15 8.26 15.01 -18.16
C ALA A 15 7.91 14.91 -16.67
N SER A 16 6.98 15.73 -16.17
CA SER A 16 6.60 15.71 -14.76
C SER A 16 5.45 14.72 -14.49
N CYS A 17 5.67 13.82 -13.54
CA CYS A 17 4.68 12.94 -12.89
C CYS A 17 4.21 11.67 -13.62
N SER A 18 5.07 11.00 -14.39
CA SER A 18 4.79 9.61 -14.82
C SER A 18 5.47 8.59 -13.89
N MET A 19 4.71 7.60 -13.41
CA MET A 19 5.23 6.44 -12.67
C MET A 19 6.36 5.75 -13.46
N SER A 20 7.35 5.13 -12.81
CA SER A 20 8.37 4.38 -13.55
C SER A 20 7.80 3.11 -14.21
N LYS A 21 8.52 2.53 -15.19
CA LYS A 21 8.10 1.27 -15.82
C LYS A 21 8.01 0.14 -14.79
N GLU A 22 9.01 0.04 -13.92
CA GLU A 22 9.07 -0.98 -12.88
C GLU A 22 7.95 -0.82 -11.85
N ALA A 23 7.64 0.41 -11.41
CA ALA A 23 6.48 0.64 -10.54
C ALA A 23 5.15 0.27 -11.21
N ARG A 24 5.00 0.48 -12.53
CA ARG A 24 3.82 0.01 -13.26
C ARG A 24 3.72 -1.52 -13.26
N THR A 25 4.84 -2.22 -13.41
CA THR A 25 4.89 -3.69 -13.33
C THR A 25 4.44 -4.17 -11.94
N TYR A 26 5.07 -3.69 -10.85
CA TYR A 26 4.64 -4.07 -9.50
C TYR A 26 3.18 -3.75 -9.23
N ARG A 27 2.69 -2.63 -9.73
CA ARG A 27 1.28 -2.25 -9.57
C ARG A 27 0.34 -3.20 -10.31
N SER A 28 0.73 -3.70 -11.48
CA SER A 28 -0.01 -4.71 -12.22
C SER A 28 -0.01 -6.05 -11.48
N ASP A 29 1.14 -6.45 -10.92
CA ASP A 29 1.30 -7.73 -10.24
C ASP A 29 0.54 -7.77 -8.90
N ILE A 30 0.55 -6.67 -8.15
CA ILE A 30 -0.14 -6.55 -6.85
C ILE A 30 -1.66 -6.40 -7.02
N ALA A 31 -2.13 -5.82 -8.13
CA ALA A 31 -3.55 -5.62 -8.36
C ALA A 31 -4.29 -6.96 -8.44
N GLY A 32 -5.30 -7.14 -7.60
CA GLY A 32 -6.02 -8.41 -7.52
C GLY A 32 -6.62 -8.68 -6.16
N LYS A 33 -7.02 -9.94 -5.95
CA LYS A 33 -7.50 -10.46 -4.68
C LYS A 33 -6.45 -11.36 -4.09
N TRP A 34 -6.15 -11.18 -2.82
CA TRP A 34 -5.14 -11.92 -2.08
C TRP A 34 -5.71 -12.45 -0.78
N GLN A 35 -5.11 -13.50 -0.27
CA GLN A 35 -5.35 -13.97 1.09
C GLN A 35 -4.01 -14.04 1.81
N LEU A 36 -3.93 -13.42 2.99
CA LEU A 36 -2.70 -13.45 3.77
C LEU A 36 -2.53 -14.85 4.39
N GLN A 37 -1.57 -15.63 3.92
CA GLN A 37 -1.42 -17.02 4.34
C GLN A 37 -0.58 -17.18 5.61
N THR A 38 0.43 -16.34 5.79
CA THR A 38 1.43 -16.54 6.85
C THR A 38 2.04 -15.20 7.25
N ILE A 39 2.37 -15.07 8.53
CA ILE A 39 3.20 -13.99 9.07
C ILE A 39 4.33 -14.67 9.85
N VAL A 40 5.56 -14.31 9.51
CA VAL A 40 6.77 -14.77 10.20
C VAL A 40 7.50 -13.58 10.80
N SER A 41 8.01 -13.74 12.02
CA SER A 41 8.88 -12.75 12.64
C SER A 41 10.34 -13.07 12.32
N GLU A 42 11.07 -12.10 11.79
CA GLU A 42 12.51 -12.23 11.57
C GLU A 42 13.30 -11.62 12.74
N GLY A 43 14.38 -12.29 13.14
CA GLY A 43 15.32 -11.77 14.14
C GLY A 43 14.84 -11.79 15.60
N ILE A 44 13.65 -12.32 15.89
CA ILE A 44 13.12 -12.45 17.25
C ILE A 44 13.17 -13.91 17.70
N ASN A 45 13.93 -14.18 18.76
CA ASN A 45 13.96 -15.47 19.43
C ASN A 45 12.94 -15.47 20.59
N GLY A 46 11.67 -15.77 20.31
CA GLY A 46 10.63 -15.85 21.33
C GLY A 46 9.22 -15.59 20.80
N SER A 47 8.25 -15.52 21.71
CA SER A 47 6.87 -15.18 21.35
C SER A 47 6.76 -13.70 21.00
N VAL A 48 6.29 -13.39 19.80
CA VAL A 48 5.93 -12.03 19.40
C VAL A 48 4.46 -11.79 19.72
N LYS A 49 4.17 -10.67 20.37
CA LYS A 49 2.81 -10.12 20.48
C LYS A 49 2.84 -8.71 19.95
N THR A 50 2.08 -8.44 18.91
CA THR A 50 2.02 -7.11 18.31
C THR A 50 0.65 -6.87 17.74
N VAL A 51 0.20 -5.62 17.87
CA VAL A 51 -0.97 -5.12 17.16
C VAL A 51 -0.50 -4.70 15.78
N LEU A 52 -1.05 -5.31 14.74
CA LEU A 52 -0.74 -4.97 13.36
C LEU A 52 -1.69 -3.87 12.88
N PHE A 53 -1.10 -2.85 12.25
CA PHE A 53 -1.78 -1.66 11.75
C PHE A 53 -2.66 -0.96 12.80
N ASP A 54 -2.34 -1.04 14.09
CA ASP A 54 -3.16 -0.48 15.18
C ASP A 54 -4.62 -0.97 15.20
N GLU A 55 -4.93 -2.16 14.66
CA GLU A 55 -6.31 -2.65 14.59
C GLU A 55 -6.56 -3.97 15.32
N ALA A 56 -5.68 -4.95 15.15
CA ALA A 56 -5.86 -6.27 15.74
C ALA A 56 -4.49 -6.93 15.99
N ASP A 57 -4.47 -7.97 16.81
CA ASP A 57 -3.28 -8.83 16.94
C ASP A 57 -2.88 -9.39 15.58
N PHE A 58 -1.58 -9.49 15.30
CA PHE A 58 -1.10 -9.94 13.99
C PHE A 58 -1.67 -11.32 13.59
N ASN A 59 -1.94 -12.21 14.55
CA ASN A 59 -2.53 -13.52 14.26
C ASN A 59 -3.92 -13.41 13.62
N CYS A 60 -4.67 -12.35 13.92
CA CYS A 60 -5.99 -12.11 13.34
C CYS A 60 -5.93 -11.76 11.84
N PHE A 61 -4.77 -11.34 11.33
CA PHE A 61 -4.60 -11.07 9.92
C PHE A 61 -4.33 -12.34 9.11
N ILE A 62 -3.90 -13.44 9.71
CA ILE A 62 -3.70 -14.70 9.01
C ILE A 62 -5.07 -15.22 8.53
N GLY A 63 -5.18 -15.51 7.24
CA GLY A 63 -6.42 -15.87 6.55
C GLY A 63 -7.28 -14.69 6.10
N SER A 64 -6.88 -13.44 6.41
CA SER A 64 -7.61 -12.24 5.98
C SER A 64 -7.59 -12.09 4.46
N ASN A 65 -8.68 -11.53 3.91
CA ASN A 65 -8.85 -11.30 2.49
C ASN A 65 -8.50 -9.86 2.14
N TRP A 66 -7.70 -9.67 1.11
CA TRP A 66 -7.22 -8.37 0.63
C TRP A 66 -7.62 -8.15 -0.82
N SER A 67 -7.91 -6.90 -1.17
CA SER A 67 -8.13 -6.49 -2.56
C SER A 67 -7.34 -5.22 -2.88
N PHE A 68 -6.75 -5.17 -4.07
CA PHE A 68 -6.00 -4.03 -4.58
C PHE A 68 -6.55 -3.64 -5.94
N THR A 69 -7.16 -2.47 -6.04
CA THR A 69 -7.77 -1.96 -7.27
C THR A 69 -6.84 -0.93 -7.91
N ASN A 70 -6.38 -1.24 -9.13
CA ASN A 70 -5.39 -0.43 -9.84
C ASN A 70 -5.93 0.94 -10.28
N ASN A 71 -7.18 1.02 -10.73
CA ASN A 71 -7.74 2.22 -11.39
C ASN A 71 -7.89 3.45 -10.49
N ASN A 72 -8.14 3.28 -9.19
CA ASN A 72 -8.41 4.36 -8.24
C ASN A 72 -7.51 4.32 -7.00
N SER A 73 -6.50 3.43 -7.00
CA SER A 73 -5.60 3.21 -5.88
C SER A 73 -6.31 2.80 -4.59
N LEU A 74 -7.55 2.30 -4.65
CA LEU A 74 -8.26 1.82 -3.48
C LEU A 74 -8.00 0.33 -3.31
N GLY A 75 -7.98 -0.09 -2.05
CA GLY A 75 -7.99 -1.48 -1.66
C GLY A 75 -8.75 -1.65 -0.35
N SER A 76 -8.90 -2.89 0.06
CA SER A 76 -9.48 -3.20 1.36
C SER A 76 -8.92 -4.50 1.90
N TYR A 77 -8.89 -4.64 3.22
CA TYR A 77 -8.71 -5.93 3.86
C TYR A 77 -9.88 -6.25 4.79
N THR A 78 -10.18 -7.53 4.92
CA THR A 78 -11.23 -8.05 5.79
C THR A 78 -10.71 -9.19 6.65
N ILE A 79 -10.82 -9.01 7.95
CA ILE A 79 -10.64 -10.03 8.97
C ILE A 79 -12.01 -10.63 9.27
N SER A 80 -12.15 -11.94 9.10
CA SER A 80 -13.36 -12.68 9.47
C SER A 80 -13.38 -12.94 10.97
N ALA A 81 -14.59 -13.06 11.54
CA ALA A 81 -14.73 -13.41 12.95
C ALA A 81 -14.14 -14.81 13.22
N SER A 82 -13.32 -14.91 14.26
CA SER A 82 -12.75 -16.16 14.73
C SER A 82 -12.50 -16.10 16.24
N ALA A 83 -12.08 -17.21 16.86
CA ALA A 83 -11.82 -17.23 18.29
C ALA A 83 -10.73 -16.22 18.67
N GLY A 84 -11.11 -15.15 19.38
CA GLY A 84 -10.20 -14.08 19.80
C GLY A 84 -9.96 -12.96 18.78
N CYS A 85 -10.61 -13.00 17.61
CA CYS A 85 -10.49 -11.95 16.59
C CYS A 85 -11.86 -11.36 16.23
N ASN A 86 -12.00 -10.06 16.45
CA ASN A 86 -13.19 -9.32 16.04
C ASN A 86 -13.20 -9.13 14.52
N PRO A 87 -14.36 -9.28 13.86
CA PRO A 87 -14.46 -9.02 12.43
C PRO A 87 -14.19 -7.54 12.15
N LEU A 88 -13.45 -7.29 11.09
CA LEU A 88 -13.04 -5.95 10.71
C LEU A 88 -12.91 -5.84 9.20
N LYS A 89 -13.38 -4.72 8.65
CA LYS A 89 -13.08 -4.32 7.27
C LYS A 89 -12.44 -2.94 7.32
N ARG A 90 -11.31 -2.80 6.62
CA ARG A 90 -10.64 -1.52 6.44
C ARG A 90 -10.41 -1.23 4.98
N ASP A 91 -10.86 -0.07 4.53
CA ASP A 91 -10.48 0.47 3.23
C ASP A 91 -9.12 1.17 3.35
N PHE A 92 -8.32 1.14 2.28
CA PHE A 92 -7.02 1.81 2.24
C PHE A 92 -6.75 2.40 0.85
N ARG A 93 -5.89 3.42 0.80
CA ARG A 93 -5.33 3.93 -0.46
C ARG A 93 -3.89 3.45 -0.61
N TRP A 94 -3.54 2.87 -1.74
CA TRP A 94 -2.23 2.25 -1.96
C TRP A 94 -1.51 2.75 -3.22
N SER A 95 -0.18 2.75 -3.17
CA SER A 95 0.67 3.11 -4.31
C SER A 95 2.01 2.37 -4.22
N ILE A 96 2.80 2.47 -5.29
CA ILE A 96 4.21 2.12 -5.25
C ILE A 96 4.97 3.38 -4.84
N TYR A 97 5.73 3.30 -3.76
CA TYR A 97 6.65 4.33 -3.35
C TYR A 97 7.89 4.30 -4.23
N GLU A 98 8.30 5.48 -4.71
CA GLU A 98 9.45 5.64 -5.59
C GLU A 98 10.34 6.77 -5.07
N ALA A 99 11.23 6.44 -4.12
CA ALA A 99 12.32 7.33 -3.75
C ALA A 99 13.55 7.10 -4.62
N LYS A 100 14.35 8.16 -4.79
CA LYS A 100 15.63 8.05 -5.49
C LYS A 100 16.58 7.22 -4.62
N ASP A 101 17.29 6.29 -5.26
CA ASP A 101 18.31 5.43 -4.62
C ASP A 101 17.76 4.50 -3.52
N GLU A 102 16.44 4.28 -3.48
CA GLU A 102 15.76 3.35 -2.57
C GLU A 102 15.00 2.26 -3.36
N PRO A 103 14.83 1.05 -2.81
CA PRO A 103 13.98 0.04 -3.42
C PRO A 103 12.53 0.55 -3.51
N LYS A 104 11.80 0.07 -4.52
CA LYS A 104 10.37 0.36 -4.64
C LYS A 104 9.60 -0.42 -3.57
N LEU A 105 8.71 0.28 -2.89
CA LEU A 105 7.94 -0.31 -1.79
C LEU A 105 6.45 -0.23 -2.11
N LEU A 106 5.69 -1.25 -1.73
CA LEU A 106 4.25 -1.10 -1.60
C LEU A 106 4.00 -0.19 -0.41
N GLN A 107 3.17 0.84 -0.57
CA GLN A 107 2.73 1.65 0.55
C GLN A 107 1.20 1.78 0.57
N PHE A 108 0.62 1.87 1.76
CA PHE A 108 -0.79 2.22 1.90
C PHE A 108 -1.06 3.09 3.13
N LYS A 109 -2.18 3.81 3.07
CA LYS A 109 -2.76 4.55 4.20
C LYS A 109 -4.17 4.06 4.45
N ARG A 110 -4.54 3.89 5.72
CA ARG A 110 -5.88 3.41 6.07
C ARG A 110 -6.90 4.54 5.92
N LEU A 111 -8.12 4.15 5.56
CA LEU A 111 -9.23 5.06 5.32
C LEU A 111 -10.44 4.73 6.20
N ASP A 112 -11.27 5.73 6.47
CA ASP A 112 -12.61 5.57 7.02
C ASP A 112 -13.62 5.17 5.91
N THR A 113 -14.87 4.98 6.30
CA THR A 113 -15.98 4.66 5.39
C THR A 113 -16.31 5.79 4.40
N LYS A 114 -15.77 6.99 4.62
CA LYS A 114 -15.88 8.16 3.73
C LYS A 114 -14.60 8.36 2.89
N LEU A 115 -13.72 7.36 2.87
CA LEU A 115 -12.44 7.36 2.15
C LEU A 115 -11.45 8.45 2.60
N LYS A 116 -11.57 8.91 3.85
CA LYS A 116 -10.63 9.85 4.47
C LYS A 116 -9.54 9.12 5.24
N GLU A 117 -8.31 9.62 5.18
CA GLU A 117 -7.19 9.07 5.95
C GLU A 117 -7.50 9.14 7.45
N ILE A 118 -7.21 8.06 8.17
CA ILE A 118 -7.48 7.95 9.62
C ILE A 118 -6.20 7.98 10.47
N ASP A 119 -5.05 7.71 9.85
CA ASP A 119 -3.77 7.63 10.54
C ASP A 119 -3.24 9.03 10.86
N ALA A 120 -2.71 9.21 12.07
CA ALA A 120 -2.20 10.49 12.55
C ALA A 120 -1.11 11.05 11.61
N ASN A 121 -1.10 12.36 11.41
CA ASN A 121 -0.15 13.05 10.52
C ASN A 121 -0.12 12.51 9.09
N SER A 122 -1.23 11.93 8.60
CA SER A 122 -1.27 11.32 7.26
C SER A 122 -0.21 10.23 7.07
N SER A 123 0.14 9.53 8.17
CA SER A 123 1.08 8.41 8.14
C SER A 123 0.48 7.18 7.45
N GLY A 124 1.32 6.18 7.23
CA GLY A 124 0.93 4.94 6.55
C GLY A 124 2.01 3.88 6.70
N PHE A 125 1.82 2.79 5.97
CA PHE A 125 2.61 1.57 6.09
C PHE A 125 3.36 1.31 4.78
N ARG A 126 4.56 0.72 4.88
CA ARG A 126 5.42 0.37 3.74
C ARG A 126 5.86 -1.09 3.85
N PHE A 127 5.93 -1.75 2.71
CA PHE A 127 6.31 -3.15 2.57
C PHE A 127 7.31 -3.29 1.44
N THR A 128 8.37 -4.05 1.70
CA THR A 128 9.26 -4.53 0.65
C THR A 128 8.50 -5.47 -0.26
N ILE A 129 8.65 -5.28 -1.57
CA ILE A 129 8.15 -6.20 -2.58
C ILE A 129 9.29 -7.18 -2.87
N VAL A 130 9.05 -8.47 -2.66
CA VAL A 130 10.02 -9.56 -2.84
C VAL A 130 9.66 -10.45 -4.00
#